data_AF-G0LCB3-F1
#
_entry.id   AF-G0LCB3-F1
#
_cell.length_a   1.000
_cell.length_b   1.000
_cell.length_c   1.000
_cell.angle_alpha   90.00
_cell.angle_beta   90.00
_cell.angle_gamma   90.00
#
_symmetry.space_group_name_H-M   'P 1'
#
loop_
_entity.id
_entity.type
_entity.pdbx_description
1 polymer ?
#
loop_
_entity_poly.entity_id
_entity_poly.type
_entity_poly.pdbx_seq_one_letter_code
_entity_poly.pdbx_strand_id
1 'polypeptide(L)'
;MKDEELKNKTESELESEIKKWKGISGAIIGVSLVLMVVIIYGMITKGSNTLDINLLGVAFACFASVSALNSYIKKIKIELSSRKNNS
;
A
#
# COMPACT_ATOMS: atom_id res chain seq x y z
N MET A 1 11.48 6.01 -4.57
CA MET A 1 12.81 5.45 -4.88
C MET A 1 13.35 6.13 -6.11
N LYS A 2 14.63 6.52 -6.10
CA LYS A 2 15.30 7.06 -7.29
C LYS A 2 15.71 5.91 -8.20
N ASP A 3 15.69 6.12 -9.51
CA ASP A 3 15.98 5.08 -10.50
C ASP A 3 17.40 4.50 -10.34
N GLU A 4 18.36 5.31 -9.87
CA GLU A 4 19.74 4.91 -9.53
C GLU A 4 19.79 3.85 -8.42
N GLU A 5 18.88 3.94 -7.46
CA GLU A 5 18.82 3.05 -6.29
C GLU A 5 18.21 1.69 -6.65
N LEU A 6 17.30 1.66 -7.62
CA LEU A 6 16.79 0.45 -8.25
C LEU A 6 17.85 -0.20 -9.14
N LYS A 7 18.66 0.63 -9.83
CA LYS A 7 19.75 0.16 -10.68
C LYS A 7 20.82 -0.62 -9.93
N ASN A 8 21.14 -0.19 -8.71
CA ASN A 8 22.22 -0.76 -7.91
C ASN A 8 21.86 -2.07 -7.17
N LYS A 9 20.57 -2.46 -7.16
CA LYS A 9 20.11 -3.69 -6.51
C LYS A 9 20.10 -4.88 -7.47
N THR A 10 20.28 -6.06 -6.89
CA THR A 10 20.18 -7.34 -7.60
C THR A 10 18.71 -7.68 -7.89
N GLU A 11 18.46 -8.53 -8.90
CA GLU A 11 17.10 -8.97 -9.24
C GLU A 11 16.40 -9.67 -8.07
N SER A 12 17.15 -10.49 -7.31
CA SER A 12 16.65 -11.18 -6.12
C SER A 12 16.21 -10.20 -5.02
N GLU A 13 16.97 -9.12 -4.80
CA GLU A 13 16.59 -8.08 -3.85
C GLU A 13 15.32 -7.35 -4.29
N LEU A 14 15.21 -6.98 -5.57
CA LEU A 14 14.03 -6.35 -6.13
C LEU A 14 12.78 -7.24 -6.01
N GLU A 15 12.89 -8.53 -6.28
CA GLU A 15 11.78 -9.48 -6.09
C GLU A 15 11.37 -9.61 -4.62
N SER A 16 12.36 -9.66 -3.72
CA SER A 16 12.10 -9.69 -2.28
C SER A 16 11.36 -8.43 -1.81
N GLU A 17 11.71 -7.26 -2.36
CA GLU A 17 11.07 -6.00 -2.06
C GLU A 17 9.65 -5.94 -2.59
N ILE A 18 9.40 -6.42 -3.81
CA ILE A 18 8.04 -6.55 -4.34
C ILE A 18 7.19 -7.40 -3.39
N LYS A 19 7.71 -8.54 -2.91
CA LYS A 19 6.97 -9.43 -2.00
C LYS A 19 6.70 -8.76 -0.64
N LYS A 20 7.69 -8.06 -0.07
CA LYS A 20 7.55 -7.28 1.16
C LYS A 20 6.48 -6.19 1.02
N TRP A 21 6.59 -5.35 -0.01
CA TRP A 21 5.65 -4.25 -0.25
C TRP A 21 4.23 -4.75 -0.55
N LYS A 22 4.10 -5.88 -1.25
CA LYS A 22 2.79 -6.53 -1.48
C LYS A 22 2.19 -7.08 -0.18
N GLY A 23 3.00 -7.65 0.70
CA GLY A 23 2.58 -8.09 2.04
C GLY A 23 2.13 -6.92 2.92
N ILE A 24 2.93 -5.85 2.97
CA ILE A 24 2.58 -4.62 3.70
C ILE A 24 1.29 -4.01 3.16
N SER A 25 1.15 -3.91 1.84
CA SER A 25 -0.08 -3.43 1.20
C SER A 25 -1.30 -4.26 1.59
N GLY A 26 -1.20 -5.59 1.59
CA GLY A 26 -2.26 -6.48 2.04
C GLY A 26 -2.62 -6.28 3.51
N ALA A 27 -1.62 -6.11 4.39
CA ALA A 27 -1.85 -5.83 5.81
C ALA A 27 -2.56 -4.48 6.04
N ILE A 28 -2.16 -3.42 5.33
CA ILE A 28 -2.80 -2.11 5.41
C ILE A 28 -4.26 -2.18 4.97
N ILE A 29 -4.56 -2.90 3.88
CA ILE A 29 -5.94 -3.10 3.41
C ILE A 29 -6.74 -3.86 4.47
N GLY A 30 -6.18 -4.95 5.02
CA GLY A 30 -6.83 -5.75 6.05
C GLY A 30 -7.20 -4.94 7.29
N VAL A 31 -6.23 -4.19 7.84
CA VAL A 31 -6.47 -3.32 8.99
C VAL A 31 -7.46 -2.21 8.67
N SER A 32 -7.42 -1.63 7.46
CA SER A 32 -8.32 -0.55 7.05
C SER A 32 -9.77 -1.04 6.94
N LEU A 33 -9.99 -2.26 6.43
CA LEU A 33 -11.31 -2.88 6.37
C LEU A 33 -11.88 -3.13 7.78
N VAL A 34 -11.06 -3.69 8.68
CA VAL A 34 -11.48 -3.91 10.07
C VAL A 34 -11.82 -2.60 10.76
N LEU A 35 -10.98 -1.57 10.60
CA LEU A 35 -11.27 -0.23 11.13
C LEU A 35 -12.58 0.33 10.58
N MET A 36 -12.82 0.20 9.28
CA MET A 36 -14.04 0.71 8.65
C MET A 36 -15.30 0.06 9.23
N VAL A 37 -15.29 -1.25 9.45
CA VAL A 37 -16.41 -1.96 10.09
C VAL A 37 -16.64 -1.45 11.51
N VAL A 38 -15.57 -1.26 12.29
CA VAL A 38 -15.67 -0.74 13.66
C VAL A 38 -16.21 0.69 13.69
N ILE A 39 -15.77 1.55 12.76
CA ILE A 39 -16.24 2.94 12.64
C ILE A 39 -17.73 2.98 12.29
N ILE A 40 -18.15 2.23 11.26
CA ILE A 40 -19.55 2.17 10.84
C ILE A 40 -20.42 1.65 11.99
N TYR A 41 -19.98 0.59 12.67
CA TYR A 41 -20.67 0.05 13.83
C TYR A 41 -20.76 1.09 14.96
N GLY A 42 -19.67 1.78 15.27
CA GLY A 42 -19.63 2.87 16.25
C GLY A 42 -20.62 3.98 15.93
N MET A 43 -20.65 4.44 14.68
CA MET A 43 -21.56 5.48 14.20
C MET A 43 -23.03 5.07 14.33
N ILE A 44 -23.38 3.82 13.99
CA ILE A 44 -24.75 3.31 14.09
C ILE A 44 -25.18 3.21 15.56
N THR A 45 -24.28 2.75 16.45
CA THR A 45 -24.66 2.40 17.83
C THR A 45 -24.59 3.59 18.80
N LYS A 46 -23.66 4.54 18.58
CA LYS A 46 -23.40 5.66 19.50
C LYS A 46 -23.68 7.04 18.90
N GLY A 47 -24.18 7.10 17.66
CA GLY A 47 -24.36 8.34 16.92
C GLY A 47 -23.04 8.87 16.33
N SER A 48 -23.14 9.65 15.25
CA SER A 48 -21.98 10.19 14.55
C SER A 48 -21.27 11.26 15.36
N ASN A 49 -20.06 10.99 15.82
CA ASN A 49 -19.20 11.98 16.46
C ASN A 49 -18.13 12.50 15.49
N THR A 50 -17.60 13.69 15.75
CA THR A 50 -16.54 14.32 14.92
C THR A 50 -15.32 13.42 14.76
N LEU A 51 -15.04 12.57 15.77
CA LEU A 51 -13.96 11.59 15.76
C LEU A 51 -14.18 10.49 14.70
N ASP A 52 -15.41 10.00 14.53
CA ASP A 52 -15.71 8.92 13.58
C ASP A 52 -15.53 9.38 12.13
N ILE A 53 -15.96 10.62 11.83
CA ILE A 53 -15.78 11.26 10.52
C ILE A 53 -14.29 11.47 10.22
N ASN A 54 -13.52 11.91 11.21
CA ASN A 54 -12.08 12.11 11.05
C ASN A 54 -11.35 10.78 10.81
N LEU A 55 -11.76 9.72 11.52
CA LEU A 55 -11.21 8.37 11.37
C LEU A 55 -11.53 7.76 10.00
N LEU A 56 -12.71 8.08 9.44
CA LEU A 56 -13.08 7.76 8.07
C LEU A 56 -12.15 8.43 7.04
N GLY A 57 -11.80 9.71 7.27
CA GLY A 57 -10.81 10.43 6.46
C GLY A 57 -9.42 9.76 6.48
N VAL A 58 -8.98 9.29 7.65
CA VAL A 58 -7.72 8.53 7.79
C VAL A 58 -7.77 7.20 7.03
N ALA A 59 -8.91 6.50 7.04
CA ALA A 59 -9.09 5.27 6.26
C ALA A 59 -8.96 5.54 4.75
N PHE A 60 -9.53 6.63 4.23
CA PHE A 60 -9.36 7.04 2.83
C PHE A 60 -7.90 7.37 2.49
N ALA A 61 -7.18 8.05 3.39
CA ALA A 61 -5.75 8.34 3.21
C ALA A 61 -4.90 7.05 3.16
N CYS A 62 -5.25 6.03 3.96
CA CYS A 62 -4.61 4.71 3.89
C CYS A 62 -4.84 4.04 2.53
N PHE A 63 -6.05 4.12 1.97
CA PHE A 63 -6.35 3.61 0.62
C PHE A 63 -5.54 4.35 -0.48
N ALA A 64 -5.37 5.67 -0.37
CA ALA A 64 -4.52 6.42 -1.27
C ALA A 64 -3.05 5.98 -1.17
N SER A 65 -2.57 5.71 0.04
CA SER A 65 -1.22 5.20 0.29
C SER A 65 -0.99 3.81 -0.31
N VAL A 66 -2.00 2.93 -0.27
CA VAL A 66 -1.99 1.62 -0.95
C VAL A 66 -1.89 1.77 -2.47
N SER A 67 -2.58 2.75 -3.05
CA SER A 67 -2.48 3.04 -4.49
C SER A 67 -1.08 3.53 -4.87
N ALA A 68 -0.46 4.37 -4.03
CA ALA A 68 0.92 4.80 -4.19
C ALA A 68 1.89 3.60 -4.11
N LEU A 69 1.73 2.71 -3.12
CA LEU A 69 2.46 1.44 -2.97
C LEU A 69 2.42 0.58 -4.24
N ASN A 70 1.27 0.52 -4.90
CA ASN A 70 1.12 -0.23 -6.15
C ASN A 70 1.89 0.41 -7.32
N SER A 71 1.96 1.75 -7.38
CA SER A 71 2.78 2.47 -8.36
C SER A 71 4.27 2.18 -8.17
N TYR A 72 4.75 2.14 -6.92
CA TYR A 72 6.13 1.76 -6.62
C TYR A 72 6.45 0.33 -7.09
N ILE A 73 5.57 -0.63 -6.80
CA ILE A 73 5.73 -2.02 -7.28
C ILE A 73 5.78 -2.10 -8.81
N LYS A 74 4.95 -1.31 -9.52
CA LYS A 74 4.98 -1.25 -10.98
C LYS A 74 6.32 -0.75 -11.51
N LYS A 75 6.90 0.29 -10.91
CA LYS A 75 8.23 0.79 -11.31
C LYS A 75 9.31 -0.28 -11.14
N ILE A 76 9.30 -0.98 -10.01
CA ILE A 76 10.24 -2.08 -9.75
C ILE A 76 10.08 -3.19 -10.79
N LYS A 77 8.83 -3.58 -11.10
CA LYS A 77 8.55 -4.58 -12.13
C LYS A 77 9.01 -4.16 -13.53
N ILE A 78 8.82 -2.90 -13.91
CA ILE A 78 9.27 -2.37 -15.20
C ILE A 78 10.78 -2.45 -15.32
N GLU A 79 11.52 -2.06 -14.28
CA GLU A 79 12.99 -2.19 -14.22
C GLU A 79 13.43 -3.66 -14.35
N LEU A 80 12.79 -4.57 -13.61
CA LEU A 80 13.09 -6.01 -13.64
C LEU A 80 12.80 -6.62 -15.02
N SER A 81 11.68 -6.25 -15.64
CA SER A 81 11.34 -6.66 -17.01
C SER A 81 12.32 -6.07 -18.04
N SER A 82 12.78 -4.84 -17.85
CA SER A 82 13.77 -4.22 -18.74
C SER A 82 15.12 -4.94 -18.70
N ARG A 83 15.52 -5.50 -17.55
CA ARG A 83 16.74 -6.30 -17.42
C ARG A 83 16.61 -7.66 -18.08
N LYS A 84 15.48 -8.32 -17.84
CA LYS A 84 15.17 -9.63 -18.43
C LYS A 84 15.05 -9.59 -19.96
N ASN A 85 14.62 -8.46 -20.53
CA ASN A 85 14.47 -8.28 -21.99
C ASN A 85 15.77 -7.81 -22.69
N ASN A 86 16.83 -7.51 -21.93
CA ASN A 86 18.14 -7.07 -22.43
C ASN A 86 19.24 -8.14 -22.21
N SER A 87 18.84 -9.36 -21.85
CA SER A 87 19.65 -10.58 -21.75
C SER A 87 19.18 -11.60 -22.77
#